data_AF-A0A7V5MQH6-F1
#
_entry.id   AF-A0A7V5MQH6-F1
#
_cell.length_a   1.000
_cell.length_b   1.000
_cell.length_c   1.000
_cell.angle_alpha   90.00
_cell.angle_beta   90.00
_cell.angle_gamma   90.00
#
_symmetry.space_group_name_H-M   'P 1'
#
loop_
_entity.id
_entity.type
_entity.pdbx_description
1 polymer ?
#
loop_
_entity_poly.entity_id
_entity_poly.type
_entity_poly.pdbx_seq_one_letter_code
_entity_poly.pdbx_strand_id
1 'polypeptide(L)'
;MPMEQEIIERLEAGLPVDLALGDSGRLHIDRPVPFLCVYRWQGRAPEADRRALVSSQAAWLVVPTDFEVSELLCSLGRWLEARFGGWLLLELWTEPLGEAALPRPGFEIHAPAHGTPNPVLEALEEALLKVRLRGRSPEVRLRYESEIAPPGLSPLLSDEQAGACGCTCLGLAVDPVYRDPEGGEIHVFAHRTFRRRLDIALRRAFHAFAHACTTHRPAHYHELGPQRIPEVAFEIDAELADIGEHFDLLLHVTPVNAEAAWLAFRDSGHSRSPEFLYRPRTADPDLLKRRLFAIPLETLEDPALHEMFAAKRDELDRQITLLSDRGTPRFLLGSRQLFGDVEPELREAAERLFEILKAGQGDEREHQESLDARALADRAREEVARYRTLAPDFATRVEVRED
;
A
#
# COMPACT_ATOMS: atom_id res chain seq x y z
N MET A 1 -33.76 -18.02 -1.29
CA MET A 1 -32.73 -18.51 -0.37
C MET A 1 -32.54 -17.41 0.66
N PRO A 2 -32.61 -17.67 1.98
CA PRO A 2 -32.28 -16.65 2.96
C PRO A 2 -30.83 -16.17 2.72
N MET A 3 -30.64 -14.85 2.69
CA MET A 3 -29.37 -14.20 2.36
C MET A 3 -28.22 -14.68 3.25
N GLU A 4 -28.53 -15.00 4.51
CA GLU A 4 -27.61 -15.53 5.51
C GLU A 4 -27.01 -16.87 5.09
N GLN A 5 -27.81 -17.74 4.48
CA GLN A 5 -27.38 -19.07 4.07
C GLN A 5 -26.42 -18.98 2.87
N GLU A 6 -26.68 -18.08 1.92
CA GLU A 6 -25.77 -17.83 0.80
C GLU A 6 -24.41 -17.31 1.27
N ILE A 7 -24.39 -16.40 2.25
CA ILE A 7 -23.16 -15.89 2.86
C ILE A 7 -22.35 -17.04 3.46
N ILE A 8 -22.99 -17.89 4.26
CA ILE A 8 -22.33 -19.02 4.91
C ILE A 8 -21.79 -20.03 3.88
N GLU A 9 -22.60 -20.41 2.88
CA GLU A 9 -22.19 -21.34 1.82
C GLU A 9 -20.96 -20.83 1.05
N ARG A 10 -20.89 -19.53 0.76
CA ARG A 10 -19.71 -18.92 0.12
C ARG A 10 -18.48 -18.98 1.02
N LEU A 11 -18.62 -18.64 2.30
CA LEU A 11 -17.51 -18.65 3.25
C LEU A 11 -16.98 -20.08 3.48
N GLU A 12 -17.86 -21.08 3.51
CA GLU A 12 -17.48 -22.51 3.58
C GLU A 12 -16.74 -22.98 2.33
N ALA A 13 -17.12 -22.47 1.16
CA ALA A 13 -16.41 -22.71 -0.09
C ALA A 13 -15.09 -21.92 -0.22
N GLY A 14 -14.71 -21.12 0.77
CA GLY A 14 -13.51 -20.27 0.72
C GLY A 14 -13.63 -19.09 -0.27
N LEU A 15 -14.85 -18.77 -0.69
CA LEU A 15 -15.14 -17.66 -1.57
C LEU A 15 -15.35 -16.37 -0.76
N PRO A 16 -14.96 -15.20 -1.31
CA PRO A 16 -15.20 -13.95 -0.65
C PRO A 16 -16.69 -13.61 -0.72
N VAL A 17 -17.15 -12.84 0.25
CA VAL A 17 -18.51 -12.30 0.30
C VAL A 17 -18.40 -10.80 0.04
N ASP A 18 -19.13 -10.33 -0.96
CA ASP A 18 -19.26 -8.92 -1.27
C ASP A 18 -20.69 -8.68 -1.74
N LEU A 19 -21.53 -8.25 -0.80
CA LEU A 19 -22.98 -8.19 -0.98
C LEU A 19 -23.50 -6.80 -0.65
N ALA A 20 -24.29 -6.25 -1.57
CA ALA A 20 -25.09 -5.06 -1.30
C ALA A 20 -26.26 -5.42 -0.38
N LEU A 21 -26.47 -4.62 0.67
CA LEU A 21 -27.55 -4.74 1.63
C LEU A 21 -28.51 -3.56 1.46
N GLY A 22 -29.63 -3.80 0.77
CA GLY A 22 -30.56 -2.74 0.38
C GLY A 22 -29.92 -1.73 -0.59
N ASP A 23 -30.35 -0.46 -0.49
CA ASP A 23 -29.95 0.59 -1.45
C ASP A 23 -28.56 1.18 -1.20
N SER A 24 -27.99 0.96 -0.01
CA SER A 24 -26.77 1.66 0.39
C SER A 24 -25.87 0.91 1.37
N GLY A 25 -26.34 -0.20 1.95
CA GLY A 25 -25.52 -1.05 2.81
C GLY A 25 -24.63 -1.98 2.00
N ARG A 26 -23.54 -2.46 2.62
CA ARG A 26 -22.62 -3.44 2.02
C ARG A 26 -21.94 -4.28 3.10
N LEU A 27 -21.92 -5.58 2.89
CA LEU A 27 -21.14 -6.56 3.66
C LEU A 27 -19.98 -7.04 2.80
N HIS A 28 -18.78 -6.95 3.35
CA HIS A 28 -17.57 -7.48 2.71
C HIS A 28 -16.81 -8.38 3.67
N ILE A 29 -16.48 -9.59 3.22
CA ILE A 29 -15.66 -10.56 3.93
C ILE A 29 -14.71 -11.18 2.90
N ASP A 30 -13.45 -10.77 2.92
CA ASP A 30 -12.38 -11.28 2.04
C ASP A 30 -12.14 -12.78 2.27
N ARG A 31 -12.13 -13.16 3.56
CA ARG A 31 -12.02 -14.53 4.05
C ARG A 31 -12.55 -14.63 5.48
N PRO A 32 -12.81 -15.85 5.98
CA PRO A 32 -13.19 -16.05 7.38
C PRO A 32 -12.11 -15.53 8.34
N VAL A 33 -12.46 -14.57 9.18
CA VAL A 33 -11.63 -14.02 10.26
C VAL A 33 -12.50 -13.86 11.52
N PRO A 34 -11.93 -13.93 12.75
CA PRO A 34 -12.71 -13.93 13.99
C PRO A 34 -13.14 -12.52 14.44
N PHE A 35 -13.42 -11.62 13.50
CA PHE A 35 -13.88 -10.27 13.81
C PHE A 35 -14.74 -9.71 12.66
N LEU A 36 -15.56 -8.71 12.98
CA LEU A 36 -16.31 -7.91 12.01
C LEU A 36 -16.29 -6.44 12.44
N CYS A 37 -15.84 -5.55 11.57
CA CYS A 37 -15.93 -4.11 11.79
C CYS A 37 -17.25 -3.56 11.26
N VAL A 38 -18.00 -2.81 12.06
CA VAL A 38 -19.28 -2.24 11.64
C VAL A 38 -19.21 -0.72 11.68
N TYR A 39 -19.81 -0.09 10.67
CA TYR A 39 -20.04 1.35 10.66
C TYR A 39 -21.50 1.62 10.30
N ARG A 40 -22.24 2.26 11.21
CA ARG A 40 -23.62 2.73 10.95
C ARG A 40 -23.66 4.21 10.61
N TRP A 41 -24.61 4.62 9.78
CA TRP A 41 -24.90 6.04 9.54
C TRP A 41 -26.39 6.33 9.50
N GLN A 42 -26.73 7.57 9.83
CA GLN A 42 -28.08 8.08 9.74
C GLN A 42 -28.19 9.16 8.65
N GLY A 43 -29.30 9.16 7.90
CA GLY A 43 -29.56 10.16 6.87
C GLY A 43 -28.76 9.90 5.59
N ARG A 44 -27.96 10.87 5.15
CA ARG A 44 -27.21 10.75 3.90
C ARG A 44 -26.09 9.72 4.04
N ALA A 45 -25.89 8.92 2.99
CA ALA A 45 -24.78 7.98 2.90
C ALA A 45 -23.46 8.68 3.27
N PRO A 46 -22.61 8.01 4.08
CA PRO A 46 -21.40 8.60 4.61
C PRO A 46 -20.48 8.96 3.45
N GLU A 47 -19.85 10.13 3.58
CA GLU A 47 -18.74 10.51 2.73
C GLU A 47 -17.68 9.40 2.73
N ALA A 48 -16.92 9.28 1.63
CA ALA A 48 -16.00 8.17 1.41
C ALA A 48 -14.95 8.02 2.53
N ASP A 49 -14.60 9.11 3.21
CA ASP A 49 -13.65 9.13 4.31
C ASP A 49 -14.09 8.31 5.53
N ARG A 50 -15.39 8.34 5.86
CA ARG A 50 -15.95 7.64 7.04
C ARG A 50 -16.04 6.14 6.78
N ARG A 51 -16.48 5.75 5.58
CA ARG A 51 -16.50 4.33 5.15
C ARG A 51 -15.10 3.74 5.14
N ALA A 52 -14.13 4.53 4.70
CA ALA A 52 -12.73 4.13 4.65
C ALA A 52 -12.12 3.83 6.03
N LEU A 53 -12.77 4.19 7.16
CA LEU A 53 -12.29 3.83 8.50
C LEU A 53 -12.42 2.32 8.77
N VAL A 54 -13.34 1.63 8.10
CA VAL A 54 -13.58 0.19 8.28
C VAL A 54 -13.27 -0.63 7.03
N SER A 55 -13.34 -0.03 5.84
CA SER A 55 -13.28 -0.79 4.58
C SER A 55 -11.89 -1.37 4.25
N SER A 56 -10.85 -0.95 4.98
CA SER A 56 -9.48 -1.47 4.93
C SER A 56 -9.27 -2.80 5.67
N GLN A 57 -10.28 -3.29 6.38
CA GLN A 57 -10.24 -4.53 7.15
C GLN A 57 -10.67 -5.74 6.31
N ALA A 58 -10.29 -6.95 6.72
CA ALA A 58 -10.65 -8.18 5.99
C ALA A 58 -12.14 -8.54 6.07
N ALA A 59 -12.85 -8.02 7.08
CA ALA A 59 -14.29 -8.22 7.27
C ALA A 59 -14.93 -6.94 7.82
N TRP A 60 -15.88 -6.39 7.08
CA TRP A 60 -16.59 -5.18 7.47
C TRP A 60 -18.04 -5.14 6.97
N LEU A 61 -18.86 -4.36 7.69
CA LEU A 61 -20.26 -4.11 7.41
C LEU A 61 -20.52 -2.61 7.51
N VAL A 62 -21.06 -2.03 6.45
CA VAL A 62 -21.44 -0.62 6.40
C VAL A 62 -22.92 -0.59 6.09
N VAL A 63 -23.76 -0.16 7.04
CA VAL A 63 -25.24 -0.14 6.86
C VAL A 63 -25.90 1.12 7.44
N PRO A 64 -27.05 1.56 6.91
CA PRO A 64 -27.77 2.68 7.51
C PRO A 64 -28.43 2.22 8.82
N THR A 65 -28.69 3.15 9.74
CA THR A 65 -29.17 2.86 11.10
C THR A 65 -30.56 2.21 11.14
N ASP A 66 -31.35 2.35 10.09
CA ASP A 66 -32.69 1.79 9.94
C ASP A 66 -32.69 0.38 9.31
N PHE A 67 -31.52 -0.12 8.90
CA PHE A 67 -31.39 -1.48 8.36
C PHE A 67 -31.15 -2.48 9.50
N GLU A 68 -32.11 -3.39 9.70
CA GLU A 68 -32.02 -4.46 10.69
C GLU A 68 -30.96 -5.50 10.28
N VAL A 69 -29.92 -5.64 11.09
CA VAL A 69 -28.82 -6.59 10.86
C VAL A 69 -28.70 -7.66 11.95
N SER A 70 -29.53 -7.61 12.98
CA SER A 70 -29.43 -8.47 14.17
C SER A 70 -29.46 -9.96 13.81
N GLU A 71 -30.40 -10.38 12.96
CA GLU A 71 -30.52 -11.79 12.52
C GLU A 71 -29.33 -12.24 11.67
N LEU A 72 -28.85 -11.37 10.78
CA LEU A 72 -27.66 -11.60 9.96
C LEU A 72 -26.42 -11.78 10.85
N LEU A 73 -26.21 -10.86 11.80
CA LEU A 73 -25.09 -10.90 12.74
C LEU A 73 -25.15 -12.13 13.65
N CYS A 74 -26.33 -12.52 14.15
CA CYS A 74 -26.47 -13.75 14.92
C CYS A 74 -26.16 -15.00 14.09
N SER A 75 -26.61 -15.06 12.83
CA SER A 75 -26.37 -16.21 11.96
C SER A 75 -24.89 -16.35 11.58
N LEU A 76 -24.27 -15.23 11.16
CA LEU A 76 -22.84 -15.16 10.90
C LEU A 76 -22.03 -15.44 12.18
N GLY A 77 -22.45 -14.90 13.32
CA GLY A 77 -21.79 -15.05 14.61
C GLY A 77 -21.74 -16.50 15.08
N ARG A 78 -22.85 -17.25 14.97
CA ARG A 78 -22.86 -18.69 15.29
C ARG A 78 -21.91 -19.48 14.40
N TRP A 79 -21.80 -19.11 13.12
CA TRP A 79 -20.87 -19.75 12.19
C TRP A 79 -19.41 -19.42 12.54
N LEU A 80 -19.11 -18.16 12.86
CA LEU A 80 -17.78 -17.73 13.31
C LEU A 80 -17.39 -18.36 14.64
N GLU A 81 -18.31 -18.47 15.59
CA GLU A 81 -18.12 -19.14 16.87
C GLU A 81 -17.83 -20.63 16.67
N ALA A 82 -18.60 -21.33 15.83
CA ALA A 82 -18.34 -22.74 15.52
C ALA A 82 -16.94 -22.96 14.89
N ARG A 83 -16.48 -22.00 14.10
CA ARG A 83 -15.19 -22.06 13.41
C ARG A 83 -14.00 -21.66 14.29
N PHE A 84 -14.14 -20.61 15.08
CA PHE A 84 -13.04 -19.97 15.80
C PHE A 84 -13.16 -20.06 17.32
N GLY A 85 -14.29 -20.51 17.87
CA GLY A 85 -14.58 -20.54 19.30
C GLY A 85 -15.09 -19.22 19.88
N GLY A 86 -15.02 -18.13 19.13
CA GLY A 86 -15.48 -16.81 19.51
C GLY A 86 -15.12 -15.78 18.44
N TRP A 87 -15.79 -14.63 18.46
CA TRP A 87 -15.54 -13.56 17.51
C TRP A 87 -15.79 -12.17 18.11
N LEU A 88 -15.17 -11.16 17.50
CA LEU A 88 -15.24 -9.77 17.93
C LEU A 88 -16.11 -8.94 16.98
N LEU A 89 -17.16 -8.32 17.51
CA LEU A 89 -17.90 -7.28 16.81
C LEU A 89 -17.35 -5.92 17.26
N LEU A 90 -16.70 -5.19 16.36
CA LEU A 90 -16.22 -3.84 16.64
C LEU A 90 -17.07 -2.82 15.88
N GLU A 91 -17.87 -2.03 16.57
CA GLU A 91 -18.59 -0.90 15.96
C GLU A 91 -17.74 0.37 16.03
N LEU A 92 -17.52 1.04 14.90
CA LEU A 92 -16.78 2.28 14.80
C LEU A 92 -17.71 3.43 14.44
N TRP A 93 -17.53 4.57 15.08
CA TRP A 93 -18.24 5.80 14.73
C TRP A 93 -17.35 7.03 14.89
N THR A 94 -17.72 8.11 14.20
CA THR A 94 -17.02 9.39 14.31
C THR A 94 -17.79 10.32 15.23
N GLU A 95 -17.13 10.84 16.25
CA GLU A 95 -17.71 11.78 17.22
C GLU A 95 -16.67 12.84 17.60
N PRO A 96 -17.04 14.13 17.71
CA PRO A 96 -16.14 15.13 18.29
C PRO A 96 -15.93 14.81 19.77
N LEU A 97 -14.71 14.39 20.12
CA LEU A 97 -14.38 14.00 21.50
C LEU A 97 -13.74 15.17 22.25
N GLY A 98 -14.47 15.77 23.20
CA GLY A 98 -14.01 16.87 24.06
C GLY A 98 -14.52 18.27 23.68
N GLU A 99 -14.22 19.27 24.51
CA GLU A 99 -14.55 20.68 24.22
C GLU A 99 -13.60 21.23 23.13
N ALA A 100 -14.19 21.75 22.05
CA ALA A 100 -13.62 22.60 21.00
C ALA A 100 -12.08 22.56 20.78
N ALA A 101 -11.69 22.07 19.61
CA ALA A 101 -10.42 22.40 18.95
C ALA A 101 -9.12 21.98 19.65
N LEU A 102 -9.05 20.78 20.23
CA LEU A 102 -7.74 20.14 20.41
C LEU A 102 -7.33 19.45 19.09
N PRO A 103 -6.26 19.87 18.40
CA PRO A 103 -5.88 19.30 17.09
C PRO A 103 -5.18 17.94 17.21
N ARG A 104 -5.52 17.13 18.22
CA ARG A 104 -4.89 15.82 18.47
C ARG A 104 -5.92 14.72 18.28
N PRO A 105 -5.54 13.55 17.74
CA PRO A 105 -6.49 12.46 17.58
C PRO A 105 -7.05 12.01 18.95
N GLY A 106 -8.37 11.99 19.09
CA GLY A 106 -9.07 11.45 20.24
C GLY A 106 -9.69 10.09 19.93
N PHE A 107 -9.62 9.17 20.89
CA PHE A 107 -10.25 7.86 20.84
C PHE A 107 -10.94 7.54 22.15
N GLU A 108 -12.18 7.02 22.11
CA GLU A 108 -12.83 6.39 23.25
C GLU A 108 -13.15 4.94 22.92
N ILE A 109 -12.60 4.01 23.71
CA ILE A 109 -12.87 2.57 23.64
C ILE A 109 -14.05 2.29 24.57
N HIS A 110 -15.13 1.75 24.01
CA HIS A 110 -16.31 1.32 24.76
C HIS A 110 -16.27 -0.21 24.87
N ALA A 111 -16.19 -0.71 26.10
CA ALA A 111 -16.08 -2.13 26.37
C ALA A 111 -17.14 -2.56 27.39
N PRO A 112 -17.61 -3.81 27.35
CA PRO A 112 -18.48 -4.33 28.40
C PRO A 112 -17.68 -4.43 29.68
N ALA A 113 -18.34 -4.23 30.82
CA ALA A 113 -17.67 -4.31 32.12
C ALA A 113 -16.99 -5.68 32.36
N HIS A 114 -17.52 -6.75 31.76
CA HIS A 114 -17.08 -8.13 31.93
C HIS A 114 -16.96 -8.82 30.56
N GLY A 115 -16.21 -9.92 30.47
CA GLY A 115 -16.16 -10.77 29.28
C GLY A 115 -15.17 -10.33 28.20
N THR A 116 -14.64 -9.10 28.23
CA THR A 116 -13.53 -8.70 27.36
C THR A 116 -12.19 -8.98 28.03
N PRO A 117 -11.28 -9.76 27.42
CA PRO A 117 -9.96 -9.98 28.02
C PRO A 117 -9.08 -8.73 28.00
N ASN A 118 -8.43 -8.45 29.14
CA ASN A 118 -7.51 -7.31 29.29
C ASN A 118 -6.45 -7.20 28.17
N PRO A 119 -5.82 -8.29 27.70
CA PRO A 119 -4.82 -8.19 26.62
C PRO A 119 -5.37 -7.55 25.34
N VAL A 120 -6.67 -7.67 25.06
CA VAL A 120 -7.31 -7.06 23.88
C VAL A 120 -7.43 -5.55 24.06
N LEU A 121 -7.90 -5.11 25.23
CA LEU A 121 -8.05 -3.69 25.57
C LEU A 121 -6.69 -2.99 25.65
N GLU A 122 -5.71 -3.62 26.31
CA GLU A 122 -4.33 -3.11 26.39
C GLU A 122 -3.69 -3.00 24.99
N ALA A 123 -3.83 -4.03 24.15
CA ALA A 123 -3.29 -4.00 22.79
C ALA A 123 -3.94 -2.90 21.93
N LEU A 124 -5.25 -2.69 22.07
CA LEU A 124 -5.96 -1.63 21.36
C LEU A 124 -5.51 -0.25 21.87
N GLU A 125 -5.51 -0.02 23.18
CA GLU A 125 -5.08 1.23 23.79
C GLU A 125 -3.63 1.59 23.43
N GLU A 126 -2.69 0.66 23.60
CA GLU A 126 -1.28 0.88 23.26
C GLU A 126 -1.07 1.18 21.77
N ALA A 127 -1.85 0.55 20.90
CA ALA A 127 -1.75 0.78 19.47
C ALA A 127 -2.38 2.11 19.06
N LEU A 128 -3.52 2.48 19.65
CA LEU A 128 -4.16 3.78 19.44
C LEU A 128 -3.27 4.92 19.96
N LEU A 129 -2.54 4.74 21.06
CA LEU A 129 -1.56 5.70 21.56
C LEU A 129 -0.42 6.02 20.55
N LYS A 130 -0.21 5.16 19.55
CA LYS A 130 0.77 5.35 18.46
C LYS A 130 0.18 6.02 17.23
N VAL A 131 -1.14 6.22 17.17
CA VAL A 131 -1.84 6.91 16.08
C VAL A 131 -1.65 8.42 16.20
N ARG A 132 -0.44 8.90 15.90
CA ARG A 132 -0.14 10.34 15.89
C ARG A 132 -0.63 10.99 14.59
N LEU A 133 -1.03 12.24 14.64
CA LEU A 133 -1.32 13.04 13.44
C LEU A 133 -0.68 14.41 13.59
N ARG A 134 -0.03 14.91 12.52
CA ARG A 134 0.69 16.21 12.52
C ARG A 134 1.63 16.37 13.74
N GLY A 135 2.33 15.29 14.12
CA GLY A 135 3.27 15.27 15.25
C GLY A 135 2.64 15.25 16.65
N ARG A 136 1.32 15.24 16.77
CA ARG A 136 0.61 15.30 18.05
C ARG A 136 0.28 13.90 18.57
N SER A 137 0.52 13.70 19.86
CA SER A 137 0.15 12.46 20.55
C SER A 137 -1.37 12.39 20.71
N PRO A 138 -1.96 11.21 20.45
CA PRO A 138 -3.39 11.00 20.64
C PRO A 138 -3.77 10.96 22.12
N GLU A 139 -5.04 11.15 22.41
CA GLU A 139 -5.66 10.84 23.68
C GLU A 139 -6.54 9.60 23.51
N VAL A 140 -6.42 8.64 24.42
CA VAL A 140 -7.23 7.42 24.44
C VAL A 140 -7.90 7.33 25.80
N ARG A 141 -9.21 7.05 25.82
CA ARG A 141 -9.97 6.79 27.04
C ARG A 141 -10.66 5.44 26.93
N LEU A 142 -10.76 4.73 28.04
CA LEU A 142 -11.50 3.47 28.15
C LEU A 142 -12.75 3.71 28.99
N ARG A 143 -13.92 3.33 28.46
CA ARG A 143 -15.21 3.38 29.14
C ARG A 143 -15.80 1.98 29.23
N TYR A 144 -16.30 1.67 30.42
CA TYR A 144 -17.05 0.44 30.66
C TYR A 144 -18.53 0.76 30.68
N GLU A 145 -19.28 0.18 29.75
CA GLU A 145 -20.70 0.47 29.53
C GLU A 145 -21.47 -0.85 29.37
N SER A 146 -22.75 -0.85 29.75
CA SER A 146 -23.64 -2.00 29.55
C SER A 146 -24.19 -2.07 28.13
N GLU A 147 -24.38 -0.92 27.49
CA GLU A 147 -24.89 -0.81 26.12
C GLU A 147 -23.83 -0.16 25.25
N ILE A 148 -23.28 -0.94 24.31
CA ILE A 148 -22.22 -0.48 23.42
C ILE A 148 -22.87 -0.11 22.09
N ALA A 149 -23.00 1.20 21.85
CA ALA A 149 -23.55 1.76 20.64
C ALA A 149 -23.10 3.21 20.45
N PRO A 150 -23.17 3.76 19.23
CA PRO A 150 -23.03 5.19 19.01
C PRO A 150 -24.12 5.96 19.78
N PRO A 151 -23.84 7.21 20.19
CA PRO A 151 -24.80 8.02 20.94
C PRO A 151 -26.18 8.11 20.26
N GLY A 152 -27.24 7.79 21.01
CA GLY A 152 -28.62 7.84 20.53
C GLY A 152 -29.08 6.62 19.71
N LEU A 153 -28.25 5.59 19.56
CA LEU A 153 -28.60 4.32 18.92
C LEU A 153 -28.62 3.18 19.94
N SER A 154 -29.35 2.12 19.60
CA SER A 154 -29.31 0.86 20.34
C SER A 154 -28.15 -0.03 19.87
N PRO A 155 -27.63 -0.91 20.74
CA PRO A 155 -26.62 -1.91 20.38
C PRO A 155 -27.06 -2.78 19.20
N LEU A 156 -26.10 -3.22 18.39
CA LEU A 156 -26.33 -4.12 17.24
C LEU A 156 -26.81 -5.51 17.66
N LEU A 157 -26.43 -5.95 18.86
CA LEU A 157 -26.82 -7.21 19.48
C LEU A 157 -27.11 -6.94 20.95
N SER A 158 -28.18 -7.53 21.48
CA SER A 158 -28.41 -7.57 22.93
C SER A 158 -27.38 -8.47 23.63
N ASP A 159 -27.21 -8.32 24.95
CA ASP A 159 -26.32 -9.19 25.74
C ASP A 159 -26.66 -10.68 25.59
N GLU A 160 -27.96 -11.00 25.51
CA GLU A 160 -28.44 -12.37 25.30
C GLU A 160 -28.05 -12.88 23.90
N GLN A 161 -28.24 -12.06 22.86
CA GLN A 161 -27.85 -12.42 21.50
C GLN A 161 -26.34 -12.58 21.36
N ALA A 162 -25.56 -11.66 21.92
CA ALA A 162 -24.11 -11.69 21.90
C ALA A 162 -23.57 -12.93 22.62
N GLY A 163 -24.09 -13.24 23.81
CA GLY A 163 -23.74 -14.45 24.56
C GLY A 163 -24.13 -15.74 23.84
N ALA A 164 -25.29 -15.76 23.15
CA ALA A 164 -25.77 -16.93 22.42
C ALA A 164 -25.01 -17.24 21.12
N CYS A 165 -24.13 -16.34 20.66
CA CYS A 165 -23.31 -16.54 19.47
C CYS A 165 -21.81 -16.29 19.72
N GLY A 166 -21.36 -16.38 20.99
CA GLY A 166 -19.95 -16.24 21.36
C GLY A 166 -19.32 -14.90 20.95
N CYS A 167 -20.12 -13.83 20.88
CA CYS A 167 -19.71 -12.52 20.43
C CYS A 167 -19.20 -11.66 21.59
N THR A 168 -18.02 -11.07 21.42
CA THR A 168 -17.56 -9.94 22.24
C THR A 168 -17.85 -8.66 21.47
N CYS A 169 -18.62 -7.73 22.03
CA CYS A 169 -18.91 -6.44 21.41
C CYS A 169 -17.95 -5.38 21.95
N LEU A 170 -17.34 -4.58 21.07
CA LEU A 170 -16.56 -3.40 21.40
C LEU A 170 -17.03 -2.22 20.55
N GLY A 171 -16.91 -1.02 21.10
CA GLY A 171 -17.14 0.23 20.40
C GLY A 171 -15.87 1.07 20.34
N LEU A 172 -15.68 1.80 19.24
CA LEU A 172 -14.59 2.75 19.10
C LEU A 172 -15.11 4.07 18.53
N ALA A 173 -15.20 5.07 19.40
CA ALA A 173 -15.44 6.44 19.00
C ALA A 173 -14.13 7.09 18.54
N VAL A 174 -14.17 7.76 17.40
CA VAL A 174 -13.00 8.36 16.76
C VAL A 174 -13.23 9.84 16.47
N ASP A 175 -12.32 10.69 16.91
CA ASP A 175 -12.36 12.12 16.57
C ASP A 175 -11.93 12.34 15.11
N PRO A 176 -12.77 12.94 14.24
CA PRO A 176 -12.44 13.17 12.84
C PRO A 176 -11.46 14.34 12.62
N VAL A 177 -10.32 14.33 13.32
CA VAL A 177 -9.27 15.38 13.29
C VAL A 177 -8.62 15.64 11.92
N TYR A 178 -8.94 14.83 10.93
CA TYR A 178 -8.56 15.03 9.54
C TYR A 178 -9.53 15.95 8.79
N ARG A 179 -10.65 16.35 9.39
CA ARG A 179 -11.58 17.36 8.86
C ARG A 179 -11.28 18.73 9.43
N ASP A 180 -11.58 19.77 8.65
CA ASP A 180 -11.61 21.13 9.13
C ASP A 180 -12.81 21.32 10.08
N PRO A 181 -12.61 21.77 11.33
CA PRO A 181 -13.70 22.02 12.27
C PRO A 181 -14.69 23.10 11.82
N GLU A 182 -14.28 24.06 10.99
CA GLU A 182 -15.13 25.17 10.55
C GLU A 182 -15.82 24.88 9.21
N GLY A 183 -15.08 24.41 8.21
CA GLY A 183 -15.58 24.15 6.86
C GLY A 183 -15.98 22.71 6.55
N GLY A 184 -15.63 21.74 7.41
CA GLY A 184 -15.90 20.31 7.19
C GLY A 184 -15.04 19.66 6.09
N GLU A 185 -14.14 20.41 5.45
CA GLU A 185 -13.26 19.94 4.38
C GLU A 185 -12.32 18.84 4.87
N ILE A 186 -12.08 17.83 4.02
CA ILE A 186 -11.20 16.72 4.35
C ILE A 186 -9.75 17.07 3.97
N HIS A 187 -8.87 17.07 4.96
CA HIS A 187 -7.43 17.12 4.72
C HIS A 187 -6.93 15.76 4.21
N VAL A 188 -6.91 15.57 2.88
CA VAL A 188 -6.64 14.27 2.21
C VAL A 188 -5.43 13.52 2.76
N PHE A 189 -4.26 14.18 2.90
CA PHE A 189 -3.05 13.53 3.43
C PHE A 189 -3.17 13.16 4.90
N ALA A 190 -3.88 13.98 5.69
CA ALA A 190 -4.11 13.70 7.09
C ALA A 190 -5.05 12.51 7.25
N HIS A 191 -6.12 12.43 6.46
CA HIS A 191 -7.05 11.31 6.43
C HIS A 191 -6.34 10.00 6.02
N ARG A 192 -5.54 10.00 4.95
CA ARG A 192 -4.76 8.82 4.53
C ARG A 192 -3.81 8.34 5.62
N THR A 193 -3.07 9.26 6.23
CA THR A 193 -2.14 8.95 7.33
C THR A 193 -2.87 8.39 8.54
N PHE A 194 -4.00 8.99 8.88
CA PHE A 194 -4.85 8.59 9.99
C PHE A 194 -5.39 7.18 9.78
N ARG A 195 -6.01 6.92 8.63
CA ARG A 195 -6.55 5.62 8.24
C ARG A 195 -5.51 4.51 8.32
N ARG A 196 -4.36 4.68 7.68
CA ARG A 196 -3.26 3.69 7.72
C ARG A 196 -2.82 3.33 9.14
N ARG A 197 -2.76 4.33 10.03
CA ARG A 197 -2.36 4.12 11.44
C ARG A 197 -3.46 3.45 12.25
N LEU A 198 -4.71 3.84 12.03
CA LEU A 198 -5.88 3.20 12.63
C LEU A 198 -5.95 1.72 12.20
N ASP A 199 -5.73 1.41 10.93
CA ASP A 199 -5.74 0.03 10.42
C ASP A 199 -4.73 -0.87 11.15
N ILE A 200 -3.52 -0.36 11.37
CA ILE A 200 -2.49 -1.08 12.11
C ILE A 200 -2.92 -1.26 13.58
N ALA A 201 -3.59 -0.27 14.18
CA ALA A 201 -4.06 -0.37 15.55
C ALA A 201 -5.17 -1.41 15.71
N LEU A 202 -6.16 -1.41 14.81
CA LEU A 202 -7.23 -2.39 14.78
C LEU A 202 -6.69 -3.80 14.59
N ARG A 203 -5.78 -4.01 13.63
CA ARG A 203 -5.17 -5.33 13.39
C ARG A 203 -4.40 -5.87 14.59
N ARG A 204 -3.77 -5.00 15.40
CA ARG A 204 -3.10 -5.40 16.65
C ARG A 204 -4.10 -5.86 17.70
N ALA A 205 -5.22 -5.15 17.85
CA ALA A 205 -6.30 -5.55 18.75
C ALA A 205 -6.93 -6.88 18.30
N PHE A 206 -7.16 -7.07 17.00
CA PHE A 206 -7.70 -8.32 16.46
C PHE A 206 -6.72 -9.49 16.62
N HIS A 207 -5.41 -9.23 16.52
CA HIS A 207 -4.38 -10.23 16.80
C HIS A 207 -4.41 -10.66 18.27
N ALA A 208 -4.47 -9.69 19.20
CA ALA A 208 -4.63 -9.99 20.62
C ALA A 208 -5.92 -10.78 20.91
N PHE A 209 -7.04 -10.40 20.29
CA PHE A 209 -8.31 -11.11 20.41
C PHE A 209 -8.22 -12.54 19.86
N ALA A 210 -7.66 -12.74 18.68
CA ALA A 210 -7.50 -14.06 18.09
C ALA A 210 -6.71 -15.00 19.02
N HIS A 211 -5.62 -14.52 19.61
CA HIS A 211 -4.80 -15.31 20.54
C HIS A 211 -5.48 -15.56 21.89
N ALA A 212 -6.21 -14.58 22.43
CA ALA A 212 -6.82 -14.67 23.76
C ALA A 212 -8.17 -15.42 23.77
N CYS A 213 -9.00 -15.23 22.74
CA CYS A 213 -10.42 -15.60 22.76
C CYS A 213 -10.79 -16.70 21.77
N THR A 214 -9.89 -17.07 20.85
CA THR A 214 -10.24 -17.93 19.71
C THR A 214 -9.28 -19.12 19.60
N THR A 215 -9.53 -20.01 18.65
CA THR A 215 -8.62 -21.09 18.23
C THR A 215 -7.67 -20.66 17.11
N HIS A 216 -7.92 -19.50 16.48
CA HIS A 216 -7.09 -18.96 15.41
C HIS A 216 -5.78 -18.39 15.95
N ARG A 217 -4.64 -18.74 15.34
CA ARG A 217 -3.30 -18.33 15.79
C ARG A 217 -2.51 -17.68 14.64
N PRO A 218 -2.85 -16.44 14.24
CA PRO A 218 -2.07 -15.72 13.23
C PRO A 218 -0.66 -15.44 13.78
N ALA A 219 0.37 -15.68 12.98
CA ALA A 219 1.76 -15.49 13.42
C ALA A 219 2.09 -14.00 13.60
N HIS A 220 1.44 -13.15 12.81
CA HIS A 220 1.61 -11.70 12.86
C HIS A 220 0.30 -10.95 12.61
N TYR A 221 0.13 -9.76 13.17
CA TYR A 221 -1.10 -8.96 13.02
C TYR A 221 -1.41 -8.55 11.57
N HIS A 222 -0.39 -8.48 10.70
CA HIS A 222 -0.61 -8.23 9.27
C HIS A 222 -1.34 -9.37 8.56
N GLU A 223 -1.29 -10.60 9.07
CA GLU A 223 -2.04 -11.75 8.52
C GLU A 223 -3.54 -11.63 8.70
N LEU A 224 -4.03 -10.64 9.45
CA LEU A 224 -5.46 -10.34 9.63
C LEU A 224 -5.98 -9.25 8.68
N GLY A 225 -5.10 -8.64 7.86
CA GLY A 225 -5.51 -7.71 6.80
C GLY A 225 -6.10 -8.41 5.57
N PRO A 226 -6.64 -7.67 4.60
CA PRO A 226 -7.02 -8.24 3.30
C PRO A 226 -5.86 -9.02 2.67
N GLN A 227 -6.15 -10.18 2.09
CA GLN A 227 -5.17 -11.01 1.38
C GLN A 227 -5.37 -10.99 -0.13
N ARG A 228 -6.58 -10.68 -0.60
CA ARG A 228 -6.84 -10.55 -2.03
C ARG A 228 -6.45 -9.17 -2.52
N ILE A 229 -5.74 -9.17 -3.65
CA ILE A 229 -5.52 -7.98 -4.44
C ILE A 229 -6.79 -7.76 -5.27
N PRO A 230 -7.44 -6.59 -5.17
CA PRO A 230 -8.66 -6.33 -5.92
C PRO A 230 -8.36 -6.19 -7.41
N GLU A 231 -9.33 -6.50 -8.29
CA GLU A 231 -9.14 -6.46 -9.75
C GLU A 231 -8.64 -5.10 -10.25
N VAL A 232 -9.18 -4.01 -9.68
CA VAL A 232 -8.75 -2.63 -9.98
C VAL A 232 -7.25 -2.41 -9.79
N ALA A 233 -6.60 -3.14 -8.87
CA ALA A 233 -5.15 -3.04 -8.70
C ALA A 233 -4.39 -3.68 -9.87
N PHE A 234 -4.89 -4.77 -10.45
CA PHE A 234 -4.31 -5.36 -11.67
C PHE A 234 -4.53 -4.48 -12.89
N GLU A 235 -5.69 -3.82 -13.00
CA GLU A 235 -5.96 -2.83 -14.06
C GLU A 235 -4.98 -1.64 -13.97
N ILE A 236 -4.77 -1.11 -12.76
CA ILE A 236 -3.79 -0.04 -12.50
C ILE A 236 -2.36 -0.49 -12.83
N ASP A 237 -1.99 -1.70 -12.41
CA ASP A 237 -0.66 -2.27 -12.68
C ASP A 237 -0.42 -2.39 -14.19
N ALA A 238 -1.39 -2.93 -14.94
CA ALA A 238 -1.31 -3.07 -16.38
C ALA A 238 -1.17 -1.71 -17.10
N GLU A 239 -1.92 -0.69 -16.69
CA GLU A 239 -1.80 0.67 -17.23
C GLU A 239 -0.42 1.29 -16.94
N LEU A 240 0.11 1.13 -15.71
CA LEU A 240 1.43 1.63 -15.35
C LEU A 240 2.55 0.90 -16.11
N ALA A 241 2.45 -0.42 -16.23
CA ALA A 241 3.38 -1.25 -16.97
C ALA A 241 3.41 -0.85 -18.45
N ASP A 242 2.24 -0.74 -19.08
CA ASP A 242 2.14 -0.34 -20.48
C ASP A 242 2.76 1.04 -20.71
N ILE A 243 2.49 2.05 -19.86
CA ILE A 243 3.14 3.37 -19.97
C ILE A 243 4.67 3.26 -19.83
N GLY A 244 5.17 2.43 -18.91
CA GLY A 244 6.60 2.20 -18.72
C GLY A 244 7.27 1.57 -19.93
N GLU A 245 6.56 0.71 -20.68
CA GLU A 245 7.07 0.07 -21.90
C GLU A 245 7.12 1.00 -23.11
N HIS A 246 6.40 2.13 -23.09
CA HIS A 246 6.37 3.09 -24.20
C HIS A 246 7.66 3.90 -24.39
N PHE A 247 8.60 3.82 -23.45
CA PHE A 247 9.89 4.49 -23.58
C PHE A 247 11.02 3.68 -22.93
N ASP A 248 12.20 3.68 -23.56
CA ASP A 248 13.41 3.16 -22.95
C ASP A 248 14.29 4.33 -22.50
N LEU A 249 14.27 4.60 -21.20
CA LEU A 249 15.03 5.71 -20.62
C LEU A 249 16.51 5.62 -20.97
N LEU A 250 17.14 4.46 -20.77
CA LEU A 250 18.58 4.29 -20.94
C LEU A 250 18.99 4.48 -22.40
N LEU A 251 18.23 3.93 -23.34
CA LEU A 251 18.48 4.12 -24.77
C LEU A 251 18.30 5.57 -25.22
N HIS A 252 17.35 6.30 -24.63
CA HIS A 252 17.11 7.69 -24.99
C HIS A 252 18.09 8.68 -24.36
N VAL A 253 18.73 8.33 -23.24
CA VAL A 253 19.74 9.18 -22.57
C VAL A 253 21.17 8.80 -22.91
N THR A 254 21.38 7.67 -23.58
CA THR A 254 22.71 7.28 -24.10
C THR A 254 22.97 7.93 -25.46
N PRO A 255 24.08 8.66 -25.63
CA PRO A 255 24.42 9.28 -26.90
C PRO A 255 24.81 8.25 -27.95
N VAL A 256 24.41 8.47 -29.20
CA VAL A 256 24.72 7.57 -30.33
C VAL A 256 26.09 7.85 -30.94
N ASN A 257 26.68 9.00 -30.66
CA ASN A 257 27.96 9.45 -31.22
C ASN A 257 29.10 9.49 -30.18
N ALA A 258 29.03 8.67 -29.13
CA ALA A 258 29.96 8.77 -27.99
C ALA A 258 31.44 8.73 -28.40
N GLU A 259 31.83 7.83 -29.31
CA GLU A 259 33.21 7.71 -29.79
C GLU A 259 33.64 8.92 -30.62
N ALA A 260 32.80 9.35 -31.57
CA ALA A 260 33.08 10.54 -32.38
C ALA A 260 33.19 11.81 -31.52
N ALA A 261 32.31 11.96 -30.52
CA ALA A 261 32.33 13.06 -29.56
C ALA A 261 33.60 13.05 -28.71
N TRP A 262 34.07 11.87 -28.30
CA TRP A 262 35.34 11.71 -27.58
C TRP A 262 36.55 12.10 -28.43
N LEU A 263 36.62 11.65 -29.70
CA LEU A 263 37.70 12.01 -30.61
C LEU A 263 37.75 13.53 -30.85
N ALA A 264 36.59 14.15 -31.10
CA ALA A 264 36.49 15.61 -31.26
C ALA A 264 36.93 16.37 -30.00
N PHE A 265 36.55 15.89 -28.81
CA PHE A 265 36.98 16.47 -27.54
C PHE A 265 38.51 16.45 -27.39
N ARG A 266 39.13 15.29 -27.66
CA ARG A 266 40.58 15.11 -27.61
C ARG A 266 41.30 15.98 -28.62
N ASP A 267 40.83 16.00 -29.87
CA ASP A 267 41.46 16.76 -30.96
C ASP A 267 41.34 18.27 -30.74
N SER A 268 40.37 18.74 -29.95
CA SER A 268 40.26 20.13 -29.49
C SER A 268 41.24 20.50 -28.37
N GLY A 269 42.10 19.58 -27.94
CA GLY A 269 42.97 19.75 -26.77
C GLY A 269 42.16 19.89 -25.47
N HIS A 270 40.99 19.26 -25.39
CA HIS A 270 40.07 19.33 -24.25
C HIS A 270 39.50 20.73 -23.95
N SER A 271 39.53 21.65 -24.92
CA SER A 271 39.13 23.05 -24.74
C SER A 271 37.64 23.31 -24.97
N ARG A 272 36.94 22.42 -25.70
CA ARG A 272 35.51 22.55 -26.03
C ARG A 272 34.73 21.38 -25.47
N SER A 273 33.53 21.60 -24.95
CA SER A 273 32.67 20.50 -24.50
C SER A 273 32.24 19.61 -25.67
N PRO A 274 32.19 18.27 -25.48
CA PRO A 274 31.70 17.36 -26.52
C PRO A 274 30.21 17.61 -26.81
N GLU A 275 29.84 17.59 -28.09
CA GLU A 275 28.44 17.64 -28.51
C GLU A 275 27.88 16.22 -28.68
N PHE A 276 26.87 15.90 -27.88
CA PHE A 276 26.21 14.59 -27.91
C PHE A 276 24.97 14.62 -28.78
N LEU A 277 24.88 13.62 -29.66
CA LEU A 277 23.72 13.34 -30.49
C LEU A 277 22.96 12.17 -29.86
N TYR A 278 21.64 12.25 -29.88
CA TYR A 278 20.76 11.27 -29.25
C TYR A 278 19.69 10.79 -30.21
N ARG A 279 19.10 9.63 -29.88
CA ARG A 279 17.98 9.05 -30.63
C ARG A 279 16.79 10.04 -30.67
N PRO A 280 16.07 10.12 -31.81
CA PRO A 280 14.81 10.84 -31.90
C PRO A 280 13.82 10.36 -30.82
N ARG A 281 13.02 11.28 -30.30
CA ARG A 281 11.96 10.94 -29.35
C ARG A 281 10.76 10.43 -30.14
N THR A 282 10.31 9.21 -29.82
CA THR A 282 9.17 8.55 -30.48
C THR A 282 7.85 8.81 -29.77
N ALA A 283 7.89 9.19 -28.49
CA ALA A 283 6.71 9.50 -27.68
C ALA A 283 6.72 10.98 -27.24
N ASP A 284 5.51 11.54 -27.08
CA ASP A 284 5.28 12.87 -26.53
C ASP A 284 5.20 12.79 -24.98
N PRO A 285 6.14 13.41 -24.25
CA PRO A 285 6.15 13.41 -22.79
C PRO A 285 4.87 13.95 -22.15
N ASP A 286 4.23 14.96 -22.75
CA ASP A 286 3.03 15.59 -22.17
C ASP A 286 1.82 14.65 -22.29
N LEU A 287 1.71 13.92 -23.41
CA LEU A 287 0.67 12.90 -23.58
C LEU A 287 0.87 11.72 -22.63
N LEU A 288 2.12 11.27 -22.45
CA LEU A 288 2.45 10.21 -21.49
C LEU A 288 2.10 10.62 -20.05
N LYS A 289 2.48 11.84 -19.64
CA LYS A 289 2.10 12.37 -18.32
C LYS A 289 0.59 12.45 -18.15
N ARG A 290 -0.14 12.96 -19.15
CA ARG A 290 -1.61 13.05 -19.08
C ARG A 290 -2.23 11.67 -18.87
N ARG A 291 -1.74 10.65 -19.58
CA ARG A 291 -2.22 9.27 -19.40
C ARG A 291 -1.85 8.72 -18.02
N LEU A 292 -0.62 8.93 -17.57
CA LEU A 292 -0.11 8.49 -16.26
C LEU A 292 -0.93 9.05 -15.09
N PHE A 293 -1.32 10.33 -15.15
CA PHE A 293 -2.13 10.97 -14.11
C PHE A 293 -3.64 10.75 -14.27
N ALA A 294 -4.09 10.13 -15.36
CA ALA A 294 -5.49 9.70 -15.52
C ALA A 294 -5.79 8.37 -14.80
N ILE A 295 -4.76 7.64 -14.35
CA ILE A 295 -4.91 6.39 -13.61
C ILE A 295 -5.54 6.67 -12.22
N PRO A 296 -6.71 6.08 -11.91
CA PRO A 296 -7.52 6.46 -10.74
C PRO A 296 -7.06 5.76 -9.45
N LEU A 297 -5.85 6.07 -8.98
CA LEU A 297 -5.27 5.47 -7.77
C LEU A 297 -6.11 5.68 -6.51
N GLU A 298 -6.94 6.72 -6.46
CA GLU A 298 -7.87 7.02 -5.37
C GLU A 298 -8.97 5.97 -5.16
N THR A 299 -9.22 5.11 -6.14
CA THR A 299 -10.18 4.01 -6.03
C THR A 299 -9.64 2.83 -5.21
N LEU A 300 -8.32 2.78 -4.97
CA LEU A 300 -7.70 1.74 -4.18
C LEU A 300 -8.00 1.92 -2.69
N GLU A 301 -8.76 0.98 -2.13
CA GLU A 301 -9.09 0.97 -0.72
C GLU A 301 -7.89 0.57 0.14
N ASP A 302 -7.01 -0.32 -0.31
CA ASP A 302 -5.83 -0.74 0.47
C ASP A 302 -4.74 0.38 0.50
N PRO A 303 -4.36 0.89 1.69
CA PRO A 303 -3.35 1.94 1.80
C PRO A 303 -1.96 1.54 1.30
N ALA A 304 -1.56 0.28 1.47
CA ALA A 304 -0.23 -0.20 1.06
C ALA A 304 -0.13 -0.33 -0.46
N LEU A 305 -1.16 -0.88 -1.11
CA LEU A 305 -1.23 -0.90 -2.58
C LEU A 305 -1.22 0.52 -3.14
N HIS A 306 -2.01 1.44 -2.55
CA HIS A 306 -2.01 2.83 -2.97
C HIS A 306 -0.62 3.48 -2.89
N GLU A 307 0.10 3.29 -1.77
CA GLU A 307 1.47 3.83 -1.60
C GLU A 307 2.44 3.24 -2.63
N MET A 308 2.37 1.94 -2.90
CA MET A 308 3.22 1.26 -3.88
C MET A 308 2.97 1.80 -5.30
N PHE A 309 1.73 1.86 -5.74
CA PHE A 309 1.40 2.36 -7.08
C PHE A 309 1.65 3.86 -7.23
N ALA A 310 1.41 4.65 -6.17
CA ALA A 310 1.77 6.07 -6.17
C ALA A 310 3.28 6.27 -6.34
N ALA A 311 4.10 5.48 -5.61
CA ALA A 311 5.55 5.52 -5.77
C ALA A 311 5.98 5.14 -7.20
N LYS A 312 5.35 4.12 -7.80
CA LYS A 312 5.64 3.74 -9.18
C LYS A 312 5.24 4.83 -10.19
N ARG A 313 4.08 5.46 -10.00
CA ARG A 313 3.64 6.59 -10.82
C ARG A 313 4.63 7.76 -10.72
N ASP A 314 5.08 8.10 -9.52
CA ASP A 314 6.07 9.17 -9.31
C ASP A 314 7.43 8.84 -9.95
N GLU A 315 7.85 7.58 -9.92
CA GLU A 315 9.03 7.10 -10.64
C GLU A 315 8.89 7.35 -12.16
N LEU A 316 7.78 6.89 -12.77
CA LEU A 316 7.51 7.08 -14.20
C LEU A 316 7.43 8.56 -14.60
N ASP A 317 6.78 9.40 -13.78
CA ASP A 317 6.71 10.85 -14.04
C ASP A 317 8.11 11.49 -14.07
N ARG A 318 8.99 11.10 -13.14
CA ARG A 318 10.39 11.56 -13.12
C ARG A 318 11.16 11.08 -14.34
N GLN A 319 10.97 9.82 -14.75
CA GLN A 319 11.61 9.29 -15.96
C GLN A 319 11.17 10.03 -17.22
N ILE A 320 9.86 10.27 -17.38
CA ILE A 320 9.31 11.03 -18.51
C ILE A 320 9.85 12.47 -18.50
N THR A 321 9.93 13.10 -17.33
CA THR A 321 10.53 14.44 -17.18
C THR A 321 12.02 14.44 -17.59
N LEU A 322 12.76 13.41 -17.20
CA LEU A 322 14.18 13.26 -17.52
C LEU A 322 14.42 13.17 -19.04
N LEU A 323 13.51 12.52 -19.78
CA LEU A 323 13.53 12.49 -21.25
C LEU A 323 13.28 13.87 -21.87
N SER A 324 12.41 14.68 -21.26
CA SER A 324 12.18 16.07 -21.68
C SER A 324 13.41 16.95 -21.45
N ASP A 325 14.11 16.73 -20.34
CA ASP A 325 15.25 17.52 -19.89
C ASP A 325 16.60 17.11 -20.49
N ARG A 326 16.61 16.09 -21.34
CA ARG A 326 17.81 15.62 -22.06
C ARG A 326 18.55 16.77 -22.75
N GLY A 327 19.85 16.87 -22.50
CA GLY A 327 20.72 17.91 -23.07
C GLY A 327 20.62 19.27 -22.35
N THR A 328 19.89 19.36 -21.24
CA THR A 328 19.80 20.58 -20.43
C THR A 328 20.45 20.38 -19.05
N PRO A 329 20.84 21.45 -18.34
CA PRO A 329 21.33 21.35 -16.96
C PRO A 329 20.33 20.71 -15.98
N ARG A 330 19.02 20.74 -16.29
CA ARG A 330 17.97 20.15 -15.45
C ARG A 330 18.06 18.63 -15.37
N PHE A 331 18.65 17.98 -16.38
CA PHE A 331 18.80 16.53 -16.43
C PHE A 331 19.50 15.96 -15.19
N LEU A 332 20.59 16.58 -14.76
CA LEU A 332 21.33 16.12 -13.58
C LEU A 332 20.48 16.20 -12.30
N LEU A 333 19.71 17.28 -12.13
CA LEU A 333 18.84 17.45 -10.98
C LEU A 333 17.70 16.43 -10.99
N GLY A 334 17.08 16.19 -12.15
CA GLY A 334 16.05 15.16 -12.31
C GLY A 334 16.59 13.75 -12.05
N SER A 335 17.79 13.44 -12.56
CA SER A 335 18.46 12.16 -12.32
C SER A 335 18.70 11.91 -10.83
N ARG A 336 19.12 12.93 -10.07
CA ARG A 336 19.30 12.82 -8.62
C ARG A 336 18.00 12.60 -7.86
N GLN A 337 16.88 13.15 -8.33
CA GLN A 337 15.57 12.88 -7.74
C GLN A 337 15.10 11.43 -7.96
N LEU A 338 15.55 10.79 -9.04
CA LEU A 338 15.15 9.42 -9.39
C LEU A 338 16.07 8.38 -8.75
N PHE A 339 17.39 8.56 -8.87
CA PHE A 339 18.40 7.58 -8.45
C PHE A 339 19.10 7.93 -7.14
N GLY A 340 18.84 9.11 -6.59
CA GLY A 340 19.54 9.62 -5.42
C GLY A 340 20.92 10.20 -5.75
N ASP A 341 21.67 10.43 -4.68
CA ASP A 341 23.05 10.91 -4.74
C ASP A 341 24.03 9.73 -4.71
N VAL A 342 25.28 9.98 -5.08
CA VAL A 342 26.32 8.97 -4.96
C VAL A 342 26.57 8.70 -3.48
N GLU A 343 26.27 7.47 -3.04
CA GLU A 343 26.50 7.02 -1.68
C GLU A 343 28.01 7.03 -1.34
N PRO A 344 28.40 7.40 -0.11
CA PRO A 344 29.80 7.43 0.31
C PRO A 344 30.54 6.11 0.03
N GLU A 345 29.91 4.98 0.31
CA GLU A 345 30.46 3.64 0.14
C GLU A 345 30.73 3.32 -1.34
N LEU A 346 29.81 3.71 -2.23
CA LEU A 346 29.97 3.55 -3.68
C LEU A 346 31.12 4.42 -4.21
N ARG A 347 31.24 5.65 -3.69
CA ARG A 347 32.32 6.54 -4.06
C ARG A 347 33.69 5.97 -3.67
N GLU A 348 33.82 5.50 -2.43
CA GLU A 348 35.08 4.88 -1.97
C GLU A 348 35.45 3.66 -2.82
N ALA A 349 34.46 2.83 -3.20
CA ALA A 349 34.68 1.70 -4.08
C ALA A 349 35.20 2.13 -5.46
N ALA A 350 34.61 3.17 -6.05
CA ALA A 350 35.04 3.73 -7.32
C ALA A 350 36.47 4.32 -7.23
N GLU A 351 36.79 5.05 -6.17
CA GLU A 351 38.12 5.62 -5.94
C GLU A 351 39.18 4.51 -5.77
N ARG A 352 38.87 3.43 -5.05
CA ARG A 352 39.76 2.26 -4.94
C ARG A 352 40.02 1.60 -6.30
N LEU A 353 38.96 1.37 -7.09
CA LEU A 353 39.10 0.80 -8.44
C LEU A 353 39.96 1.68 -9.34
N PHE A 354 39.79 3.00 -9.24
CA PHE A 354 40.59 3.95 -10.01
C PHE A 354 42.08 3.87 -9.67
N GLU A 355 42.43 3.73 -8.39
CA GLU A 355 43.83 3.58 -7.96
C GLU A 355 44.43 2.23 -8.38
N ILE A 356 43.65 1.15 -8.34
CA ILE A 356 44.07 -0.16 -8.87
C ILE A 356 44.36 -0.08 -10.37
N LEU A 357 43.45 0.55 -11.14
CA LEU A 357 43.59 0.67 -12.59
C LEU A 357 44.78 1.57 -12.97
N LYS A 358 45.03 2.65 -12.23
CA LYS A 358 46.25 3.46 -12.41
C LYS A 358 47.53 2.66 -12.16
N ALA A 359 47.56 1.85 -11.09
CA ALA A 359 48.72 1.02 -10.78
C ALA A 359 49.00 -0.01 -11.89
N GLY A 360 47.97 -0.46 -12.61
CA GLY A 360 48.08 -1.35 -13.77
C GLY A 360 48.41 -0.70 -15.11
N GLN A 361 48.46 0.65 -15.21
CA GLN A 361 48.83 1.35 -16.45
C GLN A 361 50.35 1.51 -16.67
N GLY A 362 51.17 1.02 -15.73
CA GLY A 362 52.63 1.05 -15.81
C GLY A 362 53.25 -0.09 -16.64
N ASP A 363 52.51 -1.16 -16.93
CA ASP A 363 52.95 -2.20 -17.86
C ASP A 363 52.31 -1.92 -19.23
N GLU A 364 53.18 -1.80 -20.22
CA GLU A 364 52.86 -1.54 -21.60
C GLU A 364 51.78 -2.51 -22.11
N ARG A 365 50.89 -1.97 -22.94
CA ARG A 365 49.94 -2.73 -23.75
C ARG A 365 50.71 -3.65 -24.72
N GLU A 366 51.25 -4.76 -24.23
CA GLU A 366 51.38 -5.94 -25.07
C GLU A 366 49.97 -6.29 -25.54
N HIS A 367 49.82 -6.38 -26.86
CA HIS A 367 48.57 -6.62 -27.58
C HIS A 367 47.72 -7.71 -26.90
N GLN A 368 46.82 -7.31 -25.99
CA GLN A 368 45.72 -8.17 -25.60
C GLN A 368 44.76 -8.19 -26.79
N GLU A 369 44.55 -9.39 -27.35
CA GLU A 369 43.60 -9.62 -28.43
C GLU A 369 42.24 -9.00 -28.08
N SER A 370 41.87 -7.94 -28.79
CA SER A 370 40.53 -7.35 -28.70
C SER A 370 39.53 -8.31 -29.33
N LEU A 371 38.52 -8.72 -28.57
CA LEU A 371 37.42 -9.52 -29.10
C LEU A 371 36.45 -8.61 -29.87
N ASP A 372 35.98 -9.06 -31.03
CA ASP A 372 34.86 -8.43 -31.70
C ASP A 372 33.53 -8.73 -31.00
N ALA A 373 32.46 -8.03 -31.40
CA ALA A 373 31.14 -8.18 -30.78
C ALA A 373 30.58 -9.61 -30.86
N ARG A 374 30.95 -10.38 -31.89
CA ARG A 374 30.49 -11.76 -32.07
C ARG A 374 31.26 -12.70 -31.13
N ALA A 375 32.57 -12.54 -31.04
CA ALA A 375 33.41 -13.31 -30.14
C ALA A 375 33.08 -13.03 -28.66
N LEU A 376 32.72 -11.79 -28.31
CA LEU A 376 32.19 -11.47 -26.98
C LEU A 376 30.83 -12.14 -26.74
N ALA A 377 29.93 -12.11 -27.73
CA ALA A 377 28.63 -12.76 -27.63
C ALA A 377 28.76 -14.28 -27.45
N ASP A 378 29.74 -14.92 -28.08
CA ASP A 378 30.02 -16.34 -27.88
C ASP A 378 30.47 -16.64 -26.45
N ARG A 379 31.41 -15.85 -25.90
CA ARG A 379 31.78 -15.98 -24.48
C ARG A 379 30.63 -15.73 -23.52
N ALA A 380 29.77 -14.75 -23.83
CA ALA A 380 28.58 -14.50 -23.03
C ALA A 380 27.61 -15.70 -23.07
N ARG A 381 27.46 -16.37 -24.21
CA ARG A 381 26.66 -17.61 -24.31
C ARG A 381 27.27 -18.76 -23.52
N GLU A 382 28.59 -18.91 -23.53
CA GLU A 382 29.30 -19.90 -22.72
C GLU A 382 29.06 -19.66 -21.22
N GLU A 383 29.15 -18.41 -20.79
CA GLU A 383 28.91 -18.04 -19.39
C GLU A 383 27.44 -18.24 -19.00
N VAL A 384 26.48 -17.91 -19.87
CA VAL A 384 25.05 -18.21 -19.66
C VAL A 384 24.83 -19.73 -19.57
N ALA A 385 25.51 -20.53 -20.40
CA ALA A 385 25.44 -21.99 -20.31
C ALA A 385 26.01 -22.50 -18.99
N ARG A 386 27.10 -21.91 -18.50
CA ARG A 386 27.66 -22.20 -17.16
C ARG A 386 26.63 -21.89 -16.06
N TYR A 387 25.96 -20.74 -16.10
CA TYR A 387 24.91 -20.41 -15.13
C TYR A 387 23.73 -21.40 -15.18
N ARG A 388 23.34 -21.88 -16.37
CA ARG A 388 22.31 -22.92 -16.50
C ARG A 388 22.66 -24.25 -15.84
N THR A 389 23.95 -24.57 -15.68
CA THR A 389 24.35 -25.76 -14.91
C THR A 389 24.05 -25.65 -13.42
N LEU A 390 24.01 -24.42 -12.89
CA LEU A 390 23.71 -24.12 -11.49
C LEU A 390 22.22 -23.84 -11.26
N ALA A 391 21.55 -23.24 -12.25
CA ALA A 391 20.13 -22.89 -12.22
C ALA A 391 19.48 -23.25 -13.57
N PRO A 392 18.83 -24.42 -13.71
CA PRO A 392 18.25 -24.88 -14.97
C PRO A 392 17.24 -23.91 -15.60
N ASP A 393 16.55 -23.13 -14.77
CA ASP A 393 15.50 -22.19 -15.19
C ASP A 393 16.04 -20.81 -15.61
N PHE A 394 17.37 -20.64 -15.68
CA PHE A 394 18.00 -19.37 -16.06
C PHE A 394 17.82 -19.06 -17.57
N ALA A 395 16.81 -18.24 -17.87
CA ALA A 395 16.43 -17.84 -19.23
C ALA A 395 16.95 -16.43 -19.56
N THR A 396 18.14 -16.38 -20.19
CA THR A 396 18.72 -15.13 -20.72
C THR A 396 19.07 -15.28 -22.19
N ARG A 397 18.89 -14.21 -22.96
CA ARG A 397 19.19 -14.14 -24.40
C ARG A 397 20.39 -13.22 -24.64
N VAL A 398 21.28 -13.63 -25.53
CA VAL A 398 22.42 -12.82 -25.98
C VAL A 398 22.12 -12.34 -27.40
N GLU A 399 22.00 -11.03 -27.56
CA GLU A 399 21.71 -10.38 -28.84
C GLU A 399 22.85 -9.44 -29.22
N VAL A 400 23.27 -9.51 -30.48
CA VAL A 400 24.19 -8.55 -31.08
C VAL A 400 23.36 -7.72 -32.05
N ARG A 401 23.27 -6.42 -31.81
CA ARG A 401 22.54 -5.50 -32.70
C ARG A 401 23.47 -5.02 -33.81
N GLU A 402 22.89 -4.68 -34.97
CA GLU A 402 23.66 -4.21 -36.13
C GLU A 402 23.86 -2.69 -36.17
N ASP A 403 23.31 -1.94 -35.20
CA ASP A 403 23.38 -0.47 -35.11
C ASP A 403 24.58 0.08 -34.35
#